data_AF-A0A0A2WGI4-F1
#
_entry.id   AF-A0A0A2WGI4-F1
#
_cell.length_a   1.000
_cell.length_b   1.000
_cell.length_c   1.000
_cell.angle_alpha   90.00
_cell.angle_beta   90.00
_cell.angle_gamma   90.00
#
_symmetry.space_group_name_H-M   'P 1'
#
loop_
_entity.id
_entity.type
_entity.pdbx_description
1 polymer ?
#
loop_
_entity_poly.entity_id
_entity_poly.type
_entity_poly.pdbx_seq_one_letter_code
_entity_poly.pdbx_strand_id
1 'polypeptide(L)'
;MVNEPWRFCLLAFKIAWDREFASVIQDALPSHVEMLSIFESPNSELVSAMHRDPPLGQIIDDNMTAGAKLVRALVLRSCDLKHLSISFMIDARQF
;
A
#
# COMPACT_ATOMS: atom_id res chain seq x y z
N MET A 1 -10.87 -0.29 20.11
CA MET A 1 -10.24 0.78 19.33
C MET A 1 -9.43 0.09 18.24
N VAL A 2 -10.00 -0.05 17.05
CA VAL A 2 -9.33 -0.73 15.92
C VAL A 2 -8.42 0.31 15.28
N ASN A 3 -7.11 0.08 15.31
CA ASN A 3 -6.16 0.93 14.62
C ASN A 3 -6.24 0.57 13.14
N GLU A 4 -6.74 1.51 12.33
CA GLU A 4 -6.95 1.35 10.88
C GLU A 4 -5.92 2.21 10.14
N PRO A 5 -4.67 1.73 9.97
CA PRO A 5 -3.58 2.52 9.38
C PRO A 5 -3.84 2.99 7.94
N TRP A 6 -4.88 2.46 7.28
CA TRP A 6 -5.31 2.80 5.92
C TRP A 6 -6.24 4.02 5.83
N ARG A 7 -6.61 4.66 6.94
CA ARG A 7 -7.55 5.81 6.93
C ARG A 7 -6.92 7.15 6.52
N PHE A 8 -5.61 7.23 6.28
CA PHE A 8 -4.93 8.50 6.09
C PHE A 8 -3.60 8.35 5.34
N CYS A 9 -3.53 8.73 4.07
CA CYS A 9 -2.26 8.77 3.32
C CYS A 9 -1.90 10.21 2.96
N LEU A 10 -1.34 10.97 3.90
CA LEU A 10 -0.49 12.09 3.50
C LEU A 10 0.67 11.51 2.69
N LEU A 11 1.10 12.19 1.63
CA LEU A 11 2.22 11.77 0.78
C LEU A 11 3.45 11.29 1.59
N ALA A 12 3.77 11.98 2.68
CA ALA A 12 4.87 11.61 3.58
C ALA A 12 4.68 10.25 4.27
N PHE A 13 3.45 9.92 4.68
CA PHE A 13 3.13 8.61 5.26
C PHE A 13 3.19 7.50 4.22
N LYS A 14 2.71 7.74 3.00
CA LYS A 14 2.86 6.78 1.90
C LYS A 14 4.33 6.47 1.62
N ILE A 15 5.18 7.49 1.52
CA ILE A 15 6.62 7.32 1.30
C ILE A 15 7.26 6.54 2.46
N ALA A 16 6.87 6.83 3.70
CA ALA A 16 7.36 6.12 4.87
C ALA A 16 6.92 4.64 4.84
N TRP A 17 5.64 4.36 4.56
CA TRP A 17 5.12 2.99 4.46
C TRP A 17 5.78 2.21 3.34
N ASP A 18 5.92 2.78 2.14
CA ASP A 18 6.60 2.11 1.02
C ASP A 18 8.05 1.74 1.39
N ARG A 19 8.73 2.61 2.15
CA ARG A 19 10.09 2.35 2.62
C ARG A 19 10.14 1.22 3.65
N GLU A 20 9.28 1.26 4.66
CA GLU A 20 9.21 0.20 5.68
C GLU A 20 8.84 -1.14 5.04
N PHE A 21 7.85 -1.13 4.14
CA PHE A 21 7.40 -2.34 3.46
C PHE A 21 8.48 -2.93 2.54
N ALA A 22 9.24 -2.07 1.83
CA ALA A 22 10.40 -2.49 1.06
C ALA A 22 11.45 -3.19 1.94
N SER A 23 11.73 -2.65 3.13
CA SER A 23 12.67 -3.27 4.07
C SER A 23 12.15 -4.59 4.62
N VAL A 24 10.85 -4.71 4.91
CA VAL A 24 10.26 -5.99 5.31
C VAL A 24 10.44 -7.05 4.22
N ILE A 25 10.14 -6.71 2.96
CA ILE A 25 10.25 -7.65 1.84
C ILE A 25 11.70 -8.07 1.57
N GLN A 26 12.66 -7.15 1.71
CA GLN A 26 14.07 -7.42 1.42
C GLN A 26 14.81 -8.06 2.60
N ASP A 27 14.66 -7.50 3.80
CA ASP A 27 15.56 -7.77 4.92
C ASP A 27 14.93 -8.71 5.96
N ALA A 28 13.61 -8.61 6.15
CA ALA A 28 12.91 -9.33 7.22
C ALA A 28 12.18 -10.60 6.75
N LEU A 29 11.78 -10.65 5.47
CA LEU A 29 11.00 -11.77 4.95
C LEU A 29 11.89 -13.03 4.84
N PRO A 30 11.59 -14.11 5.58
CA PRO A 30 12.42 -15.31 5.54
C PRO A 30 12.46 -15.96 4.16
N SER A 31 13.61 -16.53 3.78
CA SER A 31 13.82 -17.17 2.47
C SER A 31 12.94 -18.39 2.20
N HIS A 32 12.41 -19.02 3.25
CA HIS A 32 11.50 -20.15 3.13
C HIS A 32 10.05 -19.74 2.84
N VAL A 33 9.74 -18.44 2.81
CA VAL A 33 8.41 -17.96 2.42
C VAL A 33 8.25 -18.18 0.92
N GLU A 34 7.30 -19.01 0.54
CA GLU A 34 7.03 -19.34 -0.87
C GLU A 34 5.87 -18.52 -1.46
N MET A 35 5.04 -17.91 -0.60
CA MET A 35 3.84 -17.18 -1.00
C MET A 35 3.78 -15.82 -0.31
N LEU A 36 3.57 -14.78 -1.09
CA LEU A 36 3.30 -13.41 -0.62
C LEU A 36 1.99 -12.91 -1.23
N SER A 37 1.06 -12.49 -0.37
CA SER A 37 -0.22 -11.90 -0.77
C SER A 37 -0.34 -10.50 -0.19
N ILE A 38 -0.53 -9.51 -1.05
CA ILE A 38 -0.64 -8.09 -0.69
C ILE A 38 -2.09 -7.66 -0.92
N PHE A 39 -2.69 -7.03 0.08
CA PHE A 39 -4.06 -6.53 0.02
C PHE A 39 -4.04 -5.01 0.12
N GLU A 40 -4.46 -4.32 -0.94
CA GLU A 40 -4.61 -2.87 -0.96
C GLU A 40 -6.08 -2.48 -0.91
N SER A 41 -6.47 -1.50 -0.10
CA SER A 41 -7.85 -1.00 -0.08
C SER A 41 -7.90 0.41 -0.67
N PRO A 42 -8.36 0.58 -1.93
CA PRO A 42 -8.61 1.89 -2.50
C PRO A 42 -9.95 2.40 -1.95
N ASN A 43 -9.96 3.09 -0.80
CA ASN A 43 -11.17 3.77 -0.34
C ASN A 43 -11.39 5.07 -1.14
N SER A 44 -11.91 4.91 -2.37
CA SER A 44 -12.14 5.97 -3.34
C SER A 44 -13.12 7.05 -2.85
N GLU A 45 -14.11 6.67 -2.05
CA GLU A 45 -15.07 7.59 -1.45
C GLU A 45 -14.42 8.50 -0.41
N LEU A 46 -13.54 7.95 0.42
CA LEU A 46 -12.76 8.73 1.40
C LEU A 46 -11.83 9.71 0.68
N VAL A 47 -11.10 9.24 -0.33
CA VAL A 47 -10.23 10.09 -1.17
C VAL A 47 -11.04 11.23 -1.80
N SER A 48 -12.20 10.93 -2.39
CA SER A 48 -13.08 11.92 -3.00
C SER A 48 -13.65 12.92 -2.00
N ALA A 49 -14.04 12.47 -0.80
CA ALA A 49 -14.53 13.35 0.26
C ALA A 49 -13.45 14.31 0.76
N MET A 50 -12.20 13.86 0.83
CA MET A 50 -11.08 14.66 1.32
C MET A 50 -10.59 15.70 0.29
N HIS A 51 -10.71 15.44 -1.02
CA HIS A 51 -10.47 16.46 -2.06
C HIS A 51 -11.43 17.65 -1.97
N ARG A 52 -12.61 17.44 -1.38
CA ARG A 52 -13.59 18.51 -1.16
C ARG A 52 -13.23 19.39 0.05
N ASP A 53 -12.22 19.01 0.83
CA ASP A 53 -11.72 19.78 1.97
C ASP A 53 -10.45 20.58 1.59
N PRO A 54 -10.53 21.93 1.50
CA PRO A 54 -9.46 22.79 0.97
C PRO A 54 -8.06 22.65 1.61
N PRO A 55 -7.90 22.39 2.93
CA PRO A 55 -6.58 22.22 3.54
C PRO A 55 -5.91 20.89 3.17
N LEU A 56 -6.71 19.88 2.79
CA LEU A 56 -6.25 18.51 2.59
C LEU A 56 -5.96 18.19 1.11
N GLY A 57 -6.68 18.83 0.18
CA GLY A 57 -6.49 18.61 -1.26
C GLY A 57 -5.08 18.89 -1.81
N GLN A 58 -4.24 19.64 -1.08
CA GLN A 58 -2.84 19.89 -1.48
C GLN A 58 -1.83 18.84 -0.97
N ILE A 59 -2.21 18.03 0.02
CA ILE A 59 -1.30 17.11 0.72
C ILE A 59 -1.65 15.63 0.43
N ILE A 60 -2.83 15.41 -0.14
CA ILE A 60 -3.30 14.10 -0.58
C ILE A 60 -2.72 13.80 -1.95
N ASP A 61 -2.13 12.62 -2.07
CA ASP A 61 -1.70 12.05 -3.34
C ASP A 61 -2.63 10.90 -3.71
N ASP A 62 -3.38 11.07 -4.80
CA ASP A 62 -4.23 10.02 -5.37
C ASP A 62 -3.42 8.98 -6.14
N ASN A 63 -2.13 9.24 -6.34
CA ASN A 63 -1.27 8.33 -7.05
C ASN A 63 -1.06 7.08 -6.19
N MET A 64 -1.85 6.04 -6.43
CA MET A 64 -1.70 4.75 -5.78
C MET A 64 -0.46 3.98 -6.24
N THR A 65 0.33 4.52 -7.17
CA THR A 65 1.58 3.88 -7.62
C THR A 65 2.53 3.64 -6.43
N ALA A 66 2.99 2.40 -6.29
CA ALA A 66 4.00 2.05 -5.30
C ALA A 66 5.33 2.76 -5.60
N GLY A 67 6.01 3.24 -4.55
CA GLY A 67 7.31 3.86 -4.68
C GLY A 67 8.35 2.92 -5.29
N ALA A 68 9.30 3.47 -6.06
CA ALA A 68 10.29 2.69 -6.80
C ALA A 68 11.12 1.72 -5.94
N LYS A 69 11.33 2.03 -4.66
CA LYS A 69 12.01 1.14 -3.70
C LYS A 69 11.20 -0.13 -3.41
N LEU A 70 9.91 0.04 -3.15
CA LEU A 70 9.00 -1.09 -2.92
C LEU A 70 8.88 -1.96 -4.17
N VAL A 71 8.72 -1.34 -5.34
CA VAL A 71 8.68 -2.07 -6.62
C VAL A 71 9.95 -2.90 -6.81
N ARG A 72 11.13 -2.31 -6.58
CA ARG A 72 12.40 -3.03 -6.69
C ARG A 72 12.48 -4.19 -5.70
N ALA A 73 12.05 -4.00 -4.45
CA ALA A 73 12.01 -5.05 -3.44
C ALA A 73 11.14 -6.24 -3.87
N LEU A 74 9.93 -5.95 -4.36
CA LEU A 74 9.00 -6.96 -4.86
C LEU A 74 9.55 -7.72 -6.07
N VAL A 75 10.15 -7.01 -7.03
CA VAL A 75 10.76 -7.63 -8.22
C VAL A 75 11.89 -8.58 -7.82
N LEU A 76 12.81 -8.12 -6.96
CA LEU A 76 13.90 -8.97 -6.49
C LEU A 76 13.37 -10.20 -5.75
N ARG A 77 12.35 -10.01 -4.91
CA ARG A 77 11.79 -11.11 -4.12
C ARG A 77 10.93 -12.08 -4.92
N SER A 78 10.31 -11.63 -6.01
CA SER A 78 9.48 -12.47 -6.87
C SER A 78 10.25 -13.64 -7.50
N CYS A 79 11.58 -13.52 -7.63
CA CYS A 79 12.43 -14.62 -8.09
C CYS A 79 12.48 -15.80 -7.12
N ASP A 80 12.30 -15.54 -5.81
CA ASP A 80 12.34 -16.55 -4.75
C ASP A 80 10.93 -17.09 -4.41
N LEU A 81 9.89 -16.36 -4.77
CA LEU A 81 8.50 -16.70 -4.45
C LEU A 81 7.90 -17.64 -5.51
N LYS A 82 7.22 -18.69 -5.07
CA LYS A 82 6.37 -19.51 -5.96
C LYS A 82 5.08 -18.77 -6.33
N HIS A 83 4.57 -17.95 -5.41
CA HIS A 83 3.33 -17.22 -5.59
C HIS A 83 3.45 -15.78 -5.07
N LEU A 84 3.22 -14.81 -5.95
CA LEU A 84 3.04 -13.41 -5.60
C LEU A 84 1.65 -12.97 -6.08
N SER A 85 0.82 -12.49 -5.16
CA SER A 85 -0.51 -11.95 -5.47
C SER A 85 -0.66 -10.54 -4.89
N ILE A 86 -1.26 -9.66 -5.68
CA ILE A 86 -1.67 -8.32 -5.25
C ILE A 86 -3.16 -8.20 -5.55
N SER A 87 -3.95 -7.93 -4.51
CA SER A 87 -5.41 -7.87 -4.59
C SER A 87 -5.92 -6.55 -4.03
N PHE A 88 -6.89 -5.95 -4.72
CA PHE A 88 -7.55 -4.74 -4.26
C PHE A 88 -8.85 -5.09 -3.53
N MET A 89 -8.93 -4.74 -2.24
CA MET A 89 -10.11 -4.87 -1.41
C MET A 89 -11.09 -3.75 -1.71
N ILE A 90 -12.22 -4.11 -2.31
CA ILE A 90 -13.35 -3.21 -2.52
C ILE A 90 -14.35 -3.41 -1.37
N ASP A 91 -14.90 -2.31 -0.83
CA ASP A 91 -15.97 -2.40 0.16
C ASP A 91 -17.24 -2.93 -0.51
N ALA A 92 -17.75 -4.08 -0.06
CA ALA A 92 -18.96 -4.68 -0.58
C ALA A 92 -20.21 -3.79 -0.40
N ARG A 93 -20.18 -2.80 0.52
CA ARG A 93 -21.26 -1.82 0.69
C ARG A 93 -21.35 -0.79 -0.43
N GLN A 94 -20.35 -0.73 -1.31
CA GLN A 94 -20.32 0.16 -2.49
C GLN A 94 -20.97 -0.48 -3.73
N PHE A 95 -21.50 -1.70 -3.62
CA PHE A 95 -22.30 -2.41 -4.64
C PHE A 95 -23.74 -2.62 -4.17
#